data_AF-A0A952FDD7-F1
#
_entry.id   AF-A0A952FDD7-F1
#
_cell.length_a   1.000
_cell.length_b   1.000
_cell.length_c   1.000
_cell.angle_alpha   90.00
_cell.angle_beta   90.00
_cell.angle_gamma   90.00
#
_symmetry.space_group_name_H-M   'P 1'
#
loop_
_entity.id
_entity.type
_entity.pdbx_description
1 polymer ?
#
loop_
_entity_poly.entity_id
_entity_poly.type
_entity_poly.pdbx_seq_one_letter_code
_entity_poly.pdbx_strand_id
1 'polypeptide(L)'
;EGKTTRYPDGASVMEHVIKGKGNEIGFGALTEILLYQGKGLKLVGPVPAEVQNYTAYTAAPLASGKQQEAAQQFVSFLAGPVGKPLFVAAGVTD
;
A
#
# COMPACT_ATOMS: atom_id res chain seq x y z
N GLU A 1 2.30 -30.32 -8.31
CA GLU A 1 1.45 -29.22 -7.80
C GLU A 1 2.34 -28.06 -7.35
N GLY A 2 1.86 -26.83 -7.44
CA GLY A 2 2.61 -25.66 -6.98
C GLY A 2 2.65 -25.62 -5.45
N LYS A 3 3.77 -25.15 -4.88
CA LYS A 3 3.87 -24.89 -3.42
C LYS A 3 3.13 -23.62 -2.98
N THR A 4 2.41 -22.97 -3.90
CA THR A 4 1.74 -21.69 -3.69
C THR A 4 0.32 -21.73 -4.26
N THR A 5 -0.60 -21.04 -3.58
CA THR A 5 -1.95 -20.78 -4.06
C THR A 5 -2.02 -19.36 -4.58
N ARG A 6 -2.61 -19.15 -5.75
CA ARG A 6 -2.81 -17.83 -6.35
C ARG A 6 -4.27 -17.38 -6.16
N TYR A 7 -4.44 -16.10 -5.89
CA TYR A 7 -5.74 -15.43 -5.80
C TYR A 7 -5.89 -14.40 -6.93
N PRO A 8 -7.11 -13.97 -7.26
CA PRO A 8 -7.35 -12.97 -8.32
C PRO A 8 -6.75 -11.59 -8.02
N ASP A 9 -6.68 -11.19 -6.75
CA ASP A 9 -6.21 -9.88 -6.30
C ASP A 9 -5.64 -9.93 -4.87
N GLY A 10 -5.01 -8.83 -4.43
CA GLY A 10 -4.40 -8.71 -3.11
C GLY A 10 -5.41 -8.80 -1.97
N ALA A 11 -6.59 -8.17 -2.11
CA ALA A 11 -7.67 -8.26 -1.12
C ALA A 11 -8.07 -9.71 -0.84
N SER A 12 -8.19 -10.54 -1.88
CA SER A 12 -8.50 -11.97 -1.76
C SER A 12 -7.41 -12.75 -1.01
N VAL A 13 -6.13 -12.38 -1.17
CA VAL A 13 -5.02 -12.93 -0.37
C VAL A 13 -5.19 -12.55 1.11
N MET A 14 -5.42 -11.27 1.40
CA MET A 14 -5.57 -10.78 2.78
C MET A 14 -6.74 -11.45 3.49
N GLU A 15 -7.89 -11.56 2.81
CA GLU A 15 -9.06 -12.23 3.36
C GLU A 15 -8.83 -13.72 3.61
N HIS A 16 -8.11 -14.41 2.73
CA HIS A 16 -7.77 -15.82 2.94
C HIS A 16 -6.92 -16.00 4.21
N VAL A 17 -5.89 -15.17 4.38
CA VAL A 17 -5.01 -15.21 5.56
C VAL A 17 -5.80 -14.91 6.84
N ILE A 18 -6.66 -13.89 6.83
CA ILE A 18 -7.49 -13.52 8.00
C ILE A 18 -8.46 -14.64 8.40
N LYS A 19 -9.07 -15.32 7.42
CA LYS A 19 -10.00 -16.44 7.65
C LYS A 19 -9.27 -17.75 7.98
N GLY A 20 -7.94 -17.77 7.91
CA GLY A 20 -7.09 -18.91 8.18
C GLY A 20 -7.06 -19.34 9.64
N LYS A 21 -6.30 -20.39 9.93
CA LYS A 21 -6.12 -20.93 11.29
C LYS A 21 -4.79 -20.51 11.94
N GLY A 22 -4.07 -19.59 11.31
CA GLY A 22 -2.83 -19.01 11.83
C GLY A 22 -1.54 -19.68 11.30
N ASN A 23 -1.66 -20.58 10.33
CA ASN A 23 -0.53 -21.23 9.66
C ASN A 23 -0.30 -20.70 8.24
N GLU A 24 -1.07 -19.71 7.84
CA GLU A 24 -1.06 -19.11 6.52
C GLU A 24 -0.10 -17.91 6.47
N ILE A 25 0.65 -17.80 5.36
CA ILE A 25 1.44 -16.62 5.03
C ILE A 25 1.03 -16.19 3.62
N GLY A 26 0.75 -14.89 3.47
CA GLY A 26 0.43 -14.25 2.21
C GLY A 26 1.49 -13.24 1.81
N PHE A 27 1.60 -12.98 0.50
CA PHE A 27 2.40 -11.90 -0.07
C PHE A 27 1.46 -10.87 -0.68
N GLY A 28 1.76 -9.58 -0.47
CA GLY A 28 0.98 -8.48 -1.05
C GLY A 28 1.65 -7.14 -0.82
N ALA A 29 1.07 -6.08 -1.39
CA ALA A 29 1.58 -4.73 -1.21
C ALA A 29 1.48 -4.29 0.26
N LEU A 30 2.49 -3.56 0.73
CA LEU A 30 2.52 -3.07 2.12
C LEU A 30 1.27 -2.23 2.44
N THR A 31 0.84 -1.41 1.48
CA THR A 31 -0.36 -0.58 1.58
C THR A 31 -1.63 -1.40 1.84
N GLU A 32 -1.79 -2.55 1.17
CA GLU A 32 -2.92 -3.46 1.38
C GLU A 32 -2.83 -4.17 2.74
N ILE A 33 -1.63 -4.60 3.13
CA ILE A 33 -1.42 -5.28 4.43
C ILE A 33 -1.81 -4.33 5.57
N LEU A 34 -1.32 -3.09 5.53
CA LEU A 34 -1.61 -2.09 6.56
C LEU A 34 -3.09 -1.67 6.58
N LEU A 35 -3.73 -1.59 5.41
CA LEU A 35 -5.17 -1.33 5.29
C LEU A 35 -6.02 -2.41 6.01
N TYR A 36 -5.57 -3.66 6.00
CA TYR A 36 -6.26 -4.79 6.63
C TYR A 36 -5.80 -5.08 8.07
N GLN A 37 -4.85 -4.31 8.62
CA GLN A 37 -4.32 -4.54 9.97
C GLN A 37 -5.42 -4.48 11.04
N GLY A 38 -6.34 -3.52 10.93
CA GLY A 38 -7.50 -3.42 11.83
C GLY A 38 -8.52 -4.57 11.69
N LYS A 39 -8.38 -5.43 10.69
CA LYS A 39 -9.22 -6.61 10.43
C LYS A 39 -8.56 -7.92 10.87
N GLY A 40 -7.43 -7.86 11.58
CA GLY A 40 -6.72 -9.02 12.11
C GLY A 40 -5.52 -9.48 11.30
N LEU A 41 -5.15 -8.77 10.23
CA LEU A 41 -3.92 -9.05 9.50
C LEU A 41 -2.71 -8.49 10.26
N LYS A 42 -1.56 -9.16 10.14
CA LYS A 42 -0.29 -8.71 10.73
C LYS A 42 0.80 -8.71 9.65
N LEU A 43 1.48 -7.58 9.50
CA LEU A 43 2.72 -7.52 8.73
C LEU A 43 3.82 -8.29 9.47
N VAL A 44 4.41 -9.28 8.81
CA VAL A 44 5.50 -10.09 9.36
C VAL A 44 6.89 -9.64 8.93
N GLY A 45 7.00 -8.84 7.87
CA GLY A 45 8.24 -8.25 7.37
C GLY A 45 8.25 -8.12 5.84
N PRO A 46 9.24 -7.39 5.28
CA PRO A 46 9.47 -7.34 3.84
C PRO A 46 10.06 -8.66 3.33
N VAL A 47 9.89 -8.93 2.03
CA VAL A 47 10.66 -9.97 1.34
C VAL A 47 12.10 -9.49 1.10
N PRO A 48 13.05 -10.37 0.75
CA PRO A 48 14.42 -9.96 0.44
C PRO A 48 14.47 -8.85 -0.63
N ALA A 49 15.41 -7.92 -0.46
CA ALA A 49 15.48 -6.72 -1.30
C ALA A 49 15.66 -7.05 -2.80
N GLU A 50 16.29 -8.18 -3.10
CA GLU A 50 16.56 -8.66 -4.46
C GLU A 50 15.28 -9.09 -5.20
N VAL A 51 14.21 -9.42 -4.48
CA VAL A 51 12.93 -9.87 -5.05
C VAL A 51 11.77 -8.94 -4.69
N GLN A 52 12.03 -7.89 -3.91
CA GLN A 52 11.04 -6.90 -3.51
C GLN A 52 10.65 -6.03 -4.71
N ASN A 53 9.35 -5.83 -4.90
CA ASN A 53 8.83 -4.91 -5.91
C ASN A 53 8.48 -3.56 -5.26
N TYR A 54 9.08 -2.48 -5.76
CA TYR A 54 8.85 -1.12 -5.27
C TYR A 54 7.92 -0.36 -6.21
N THR A 55 6.88 0.26 -5.66
CA THR A 55 5.95 1.11 -6.41
C THR A 55 6.11 2.54 -5.94
N ALA A 56 6.67 3.39 -6.80
CA ALA A 56 6.80 4.82 -6.55
C ALA A 56 5.48 5.55 -6.87
N TYR A 57 5.06 6.45 -5.99
CA TYR A 57 3.89 7.30 -6.18
C TYR A 57 4.31 8.75 -6.37
N THR A 58 3.77 9.39 -7.40
CA THR A 58 3.99 10.82 -7.68
C THR A 58 2.65 11.51 -7.86
N ALA A 59 2.53 12.73 -7.33
CA ALA A 59 1.37 13.60 -7.54
C ALA A 59 1.80 14.85 -8.33
N ALA A 60 0.98 15.24 -9.29
CA ALA A 60 1.18 16.47 -10.07
C ALA A 60 -0.18 17.09 -10.47
N PRO A 61 -0.29 18.42 -10.54
CA PRO A 61 -1.46 19.07 -11.13
C PRO A 61 -1.66 18.66 -12.59
N LEU A 62 -2.93 18.53 -13.01
CA LEU A 62 -3.25 18.29 -14.41
C LEU A 62 -3.01 19.56 -15.23
N ALA A 63 -2.20 19.47 -16.29
CA ALA A 63 -1.81 20.63 -17.11
C ALA A 63 -3.00 21.40 -17.71
N SER A 64 -4.10 20.72 -18.06
CA SER A 64 -5.32 21.33 -18.60
C SER A 64 -6.32 21.81 -17.53
N GLY A 65 -5.97 21.67 -16.24
CA GLY A 65 -6.82 22.06 -15.12
C GLY A 65 -7.08 23.56 -15.08
N LYS A 66 -8.30 23.96 -14.72
CA LYS A 66 -8.66 25.38 -14.59
C LYS A 66 -8.17 26.00 -13.28
N GLN A 67 -7.98 25.19 -12.24
CA GLN A 67 -7.60 25.61 -10.89
C GLN A 67 -6.15 25.23 -10.57
N GLN A 68 -5.20 25.71 -11.38
CA GLN A 68 -3.78 25.35 -11.27
C GLN A 68 -3.20 25.65 -9.88
N GLU A 69 -3.48 26.84 -9.34
CA GLU A 69 -2.95 27.25 -8.04
C GLU A 69 -3.46 26.36 -6.91
N ALA A 70 -4.76 26.12 -6.84
CA ALA A 70 -5.35 25.25 -5.82
C ALA A 70 -4.85 23.81 -5.94
N ALA A 71 -4.68 23.29 -7.16
CA ALA A 71 -4.10 21.96 -7.38
C ALA A 71 -2.65 21.88 -6.91
N GLN A 72 -1.83 22.90 -7.20
CA GLN A 72 -0.45 22.98 -6.73
C GLN A 72 -0.36 23.08 -5.19
N GLN A 73 -1.25 23.86 -4.57
CA GLN A 73 -1.37 23.95 -3.11
C GLN A 73 -1.73 22.59 -2.51
N PHE A 74 -2.65 21.85 -3.13
CA PHE A 74 -3.02 20.51 -2.67
C PHE A 74 -1.86 19.51 -2.77
N VAL A 75 -1.16 19.46 -3.89
CA VAL A 75 0.04 18.60 -4.03
C VAL A 75 1.10 18.97 -2.98
N SER A 76 1.29 20.26 -2.71
CA SER A 76 2.23 20.74 -1.68
C SER A 76 1.77 20.33 -0.27
N PHE A 77 0.47 20.37 0.01
CA PHE A 77 -0.10 19.90 1.27
C PHE A 77 0.11 18.39 1.49
N LEU A 78 -0.08 17.58 0.44
CA LEU A 78 0.15 16.13 0.48
C LEU A 78 1.59 15.78 0.87
N ALA A 79 2.57 16.53 0.36
CA ALA A 79 3.99 16.37 0.70
C ALA A 79 4.40 17.09 2.00
N GLY A 80 3.49 17.87 2.59
CA GLY A 80 3.75 18.69 3.77
C GLY A 80 3.73 17.92 5.09
N PRO A 81 3.92 18.61 6.23
CA PRO A 81 4.07 17.99 7.54
C PRO A 81 2.81 17.26 8.03
N VAL A 82 1.64 17.53 7.44
CA VAL A 82 0.39 16.83 7.76
C VAL A 82 0.17 15.64 6.82
N GLY A 83 0.35 15.82 5.51
CA GLY A 83 0.08 14.76 4.52
C GLY A 83 1.12 13.64 4.55
N LYS A 84 2.40 13.98 4.65
CA LYS A 84 3.49 13.01 4.55
C LYS A 84 3.44 11.92 5.62
N PRO A 85 3.20 12.23 6.92
CA PRO A 85 3.04 11.19 7.93
C PRO A 85 1.85 10.24 7.68
N LEU A 86 0.78 10.71 7.03
CA LEU A 86 -0.38 9.87 6.70
C LEU A 86 -0.04 8.85 5.61
N PHE A 87 0.74 9.24 4.60
CA PHE A 87 1.25 8.32 3.58
C PHE A 87 2.18 7.26 4.18
N VAL A 88 3.11 7.68 5.06
CA VAL A 88 4.01 6.76 5.77
C VAL A 88 3.21 5.75 6.61
N ALA A 89 2.21 6.22 7.35
CA ALA A 89 1.32 5.36 8.15
C ALA A 89 0.52 4.37 7.27
N ALA A 90 0.23 4.75 6.03
CA ALA A 90 -0.43 3.89 5.03
C ALA A 90 0.54 3.00 4.24
N GLY A 91 1.86 3.05 4.51
CA GLY A 91 2.87 2.23 3.83
C GLY A 91 3.41 2.79 2.52
N VAL A 92 3.14 4.07 2.22
CA VAL A 92 3.76 4.81 1.12
C VAL A 92 4.90 5.64 1.70
N THR A 93 6.12 5.11 1.61
CA THR A 93 7.34 5.73 2.13
C THR A 93 8.17 6.32 1.00
N ASP A 94 9.05 7.28 1.34
CA ASP A 94 10.10 7.76 0.43
C ASP A 94 11.19 6.69 0.20
#